data_AF-A0A8H8RDU2-F1
#
_entry.id   AF-A0A8H8RDU2-F1
#
_cell.length_a   1.000
_cell.length_b   1.000
_cell.length_c   1.000
_cell.angle_alpha   90.00
_cell.angle_beta   90.00
_cell.angle_gamma   90.00
#
_symmetry.space_group_name_H-M   'P 1'
#
loop_
_entity.id
_entity.type
_entity.pdbx_description
1 polymer ?
#
loop_
_entity_poly.entity_id
_entity_poly.type
_entity_poly.pdbx_seq_one_letter_code
_entity_poly.pdbx_strand_id
1 'polypeptide(L)'
;MEPIPLRTLTLLLNYERAVSDPRFVGMRLLESTEADPSLPRRLVKSDGIHEHFKGGPDTIEELHCNIFERHDEISTSSSPSPTCLVHPNASQEVQNLTLAKRELIFYQTRAHDQWFKAIGLYRVFFRIVSPGSETQRPNDYVIKFSINGPFLHVVTSTPKATGGAGDSHIMTTGSKDSEEHGVLAFPCPGRKDKQQFVVDMTRMEYGDVGRGTYGENYFWEHWKVT
;
A
#
# COMPACT_ATOMS: atom_id res chain seq x y z
N MET A 1 -30.82 2.51 10.05
CA MET A 1 -29.62 2.24 9.25
C MET A 1 -28.79 1.21 9.97
N GLU A 2 -28.30 0.21 9.25
CA GLU A 2 -27.34 -0.75 9.77
C GLU A 2 -25.94 -0.10 9.83
N PRO A 3 -25.17 -0.28 10.91
CA PRO A 3 -23.81 0.28 10.98
C PRO A 3 -22.88 -0.37 9.95
N ILE A 4 -22.08 0.44 9.25
CA ILE A 4 -21.05 -0.07 8.33
C ILE A 4 -19.95 -0.76 9.17
N PRO A 5 -19.65 -2.04 8.94
CA PRO A 5 -18.54 -2.70 9.62
C PRO A 5 -17.23 -1.96 9.34
N LEU A 6 -16.39 -1.78 10.36
CA LEU A 6 -15.10 -1.09 10.24
C LEU A 6 -14.21 -1.72 9.14
N ARG A 7 -14.35 -3.04 8.93
CA ARG A 7 -13.80 -3.78 7.79
C ARG A 7 -14.18 -3.15 6.45
N THR A 8 -15.47 -3.03 6.20
CA THR A 8 -16.00 -2.59 4.91
C THR A 8 -15.54 -1.16 4.66
N LEU A 9 -15.53 -0.34 5.71
CA LEU A 9 -14.97 1.00 5.64
C LEU A 9 -13.49 0.99 5.27
N THR A 10 -12.65 0.15 5.91
CA THR A 10 -11.23 0.02 5.53
C THR A 10 -11.08 -0.33 4.06
N LEU A 11 -11.77 -1.36 3.59
CA LEU A 11 -11.64 -1.83 2.22
C LEU A 11 -11.96 -0.74 1.22
N LEU A 12 -13.08 -0.03 1.44
CA LEU A 12 -13.52 1.07 0.60
C LEU A 12 -12.53 2.24 0.61
N LEU A 13 -12.04 2.64 1.79
CA LEU A 13 -11.05 3.71 1.89
C LEU A 13 -9.70 3.32 1.28
N ASN A 14 -9.29 2.05 1.38
CA ASN A 14 -8.07 1.56 0.74
C ASN A 14 -8.20 1.53 -0.78
N TYR A 15 -9.36 1.12 -1.28
CA TYR A 15 -9.68 1.19 -2.70
C TYR A 15 -9.61 2.63 -3.20
N GLU A 16 -10.34 3.54 -2.55
CA GLU A 16 -10.32 4.98 -2.88
C GLU A 16 -8.90 5.55 -2.87
N ARG A 17 -8.12 5.24 -1.83
CA ARG A 17 -6.71 5.63 -1.71
C ARG A 17 -5.88 5.18 -2.91
N ALA A 18 -6.04 3.94 -3.34
CA ALA A 18 -5.20 3.34 -4.37
C ALA A 18 -5.58 3.84 -5.77
N VAL A 19 -6.87 3.99 -6.07
CA VAL A 19 -7.33 4.47 -7.38
C VAL A 19 -7.11 5.97 -7.57
N SER A 20 -7.08 6.73 -6.47
CA SER A 20 -6.87 8.18 -6.48
C SER A 20 -5.40 8.59 -6.32
N ASP A 21 -4.44 7.64 -6.38
CA ASP A 21 -3.00 7.95 -6.27
C ASP A 21 -2.47 8.63 -7.55
N PRO A 22 -2.15 9.94 -7.51
CA PRO A 22 -1.78 10.69 -8.71
C PRO A 22 -0.45 10.21 -9.32
N ARG A 23 0.40 9.52 -8.55
CA ARG A 23 1.70 9.01 -9.02
C ARG A 23 1.55 7.99 -10.15
N PHE A 24 0.39 7.33 -10.23
CA PHE A 24 0.13 6.23 -11.17
C PHE A 24 -0.83 6.60 -12.30
N VAL A 25 -1.22 7.87 -12.42
CA VAL A 25 -2.04 8.33 -13.54
C VAL A 25 -1.26 8.16 -14.84
N GLY A 26 -1.87 7.45 -15.80
CA GLY A 26 -1.24 7.13 -17.09
C GLY A 26 -0.09 6.11 -17.00
N MET A 27 0.11 5.46 -15.84
CA MET A 27 1.15 4.44 -15.68
C MET A 27 0.59 3.05 -15.98
N ARG A 28 1.36 2.25 -16.72
CA ARG A 28 1.03 0.86 -17.03
C ARG A 28 2.22 -0.06 -16.69
N LEU A 29 1.92 -1.25 -16.20
CA LEU A 29 2.90 -2.24 -15.77
C LEU A 29 3.68 -2.77 -16.98
N LEU A 30 5.01 -2.63 -16.94
CA LEU A 30 5.92 -3.13 -17.97
C LEU A 30 6.59 -4.43 -17.54
N GLU A 31 7.17 -4.46 -16.34
CA GLU A 31 7.89 -5.63 -15.80
C GLU A 31 7.47 -5.88 -14.34
N SER A 32 7.46 -7.15 -13.92
CA SER A 32 7.21 -7.54 -12.53
C SER A 32 7.94 -8.83 -12.18
N THR A 33 8.39 -8.95 -10.94
CA THR A 33 8.90 -10.21 -10.37
C THR A 33 7.91 -11.36 -10.42
N GLU A 34 6.60 -11.07 -10.44
CA GLU A 34 5.54 -12.06 -10.61
C GLU A 34 5.55 -12.76 -11.97
N ALA A 35 6.11 -12.08 -12.98
CA ALA A 35 6.26 -12.58 -14.34
C ALA A 35 7.70 -13.04 -14.62
N ASP A 36 8.70 -12.33 -14.09
CA ASP A 36 10.11 -12.66 -14.21
C ASP A 36 10.83 -12.59 -12.85
N PRO A 37 11.02 -13.73 -12.16
CA PRO A 37 11.74 -13.79 -10.88
C PRO A 37 13.20 -13.35 -10.97
N SER A 38 13.79 -13.30 -12.18
CA SER A 38 15.18 -12.86 -12.38
C SER A 38 15.34 -11.34 -12.46
N LEU A 39 14.23 -10.59 -12.54
CA LEU A 39 14.20 -9.13 -12.69
C LEU A 39 15.14 -8.39 -11.71
N PRO A 40 15.15 -8.69 -10.39
CA PRO A 40 16.04 -8.00 -9.47
C PRO A 40 17.52 -8.20 -9.82
N ARG A 41 17.92 -9.40 -10.22
CA ARG A 41 19.31 -9.69 -10.63
C ARG A 41 19.71 -8.95 -11.90
N ARG A 42 18.76 -8.71 -12.81
CA ARG A 42 18.99 -7.87 -14.00
C ARG A 42 19.16 -6.40 -13.60
N LEU A 43 18.33 -5.91 -12.69
CA LEU A 43 18.32 -4.52 -12.26
C LEU A 43 19.49 -4.13 -11.34
N VAL A 44 20.02 -5.05 -10.54
CA VAL A 44 21.25 -4.82 -9.75
C VAL A 44 22.44 -4.47 -10.65
N LYS A 45 22.41 -4.86 -11.93
CA LYS A 45 23.43 -4.50 -12.93
C LYS A 45 23.16 -3.15 -13.61
N SER A 46 22.03 -2.50 -13.31
CA SER A 46 21.65 -1.20 -13.86
C SER A 46 22.07 -0.08 -12.91
N ASP A 47 22.62 0.99 -13.49
CA ASP A 47 22.91 2.22 -12.75
C ASP A 47 21.60 2.84 -12.22
N GLY A 48 21.65 3.43 -11.02
CA GLY A 48 20.55 4.20 -10.41
C GLY A 48 19.56 3.40 -9.54
N ILE A 49 19.31 2.12 -9.82
CA ILE A 49 18.34 1.32 -9.05
C ILE A 49 18.99 0.33 -8.08
N HIS A 50 20.26 -0.02 -8.30
CA HIS A 50 20.98 -1.06 -7.56
C HIS A 50 21.10 -0.79 -6.05
N GLU A 51 21.16 0.47 -5.61
CA GLU A 51 21.23 0.81 -4.19
C GLU A 51 19.94 0.46 -3.45
N HIS A 52 18.80 0.38 -4.15
CA HIS A 52 17.53 -0.10 -3.59
C HIS A 52 17.47 -1.63 -3.45
N PHE A 53 18.52 -2.34 -3.86
CA PHE A 53 18.63 -3.79 -3.75
C PHE A 53 19.83 -4.24 -2.89
N LYS A 54 20.65 -3.30 -2.39
CA LYS A 54 21.83 -3.59 -1.57
C LYS A 54 21.55 -3.27 -0.11
N GLY A 55 22.03 -4.14 0.80
CA GLY A 55 22.07 -3.85 2.24
C GLY A 55 20.69 -3.78 2.90
N GLY A 56 19.69 -4.44 2.33
CA GLY A 56 18.39 -4.62 3.00
C GLY A 56 18.54 -5.51 4.25
N PRO A 57 17.57 -5.44 5.18
CA PRO A 57 17.52 -6.28 6.38
C PRO A 57 17.70 -7.77 6.10
N ASP A 58 18.39 -8.47 7.01
CA ASP A 58 18.51 -9.94 6.98
C ASP A 58 17.14 -10.64 7.11
N THR A 59 16.10 -9.91 7.54
CA THR A 59 14.73 -10.39 7.70
C THR A 59 13.92 -10.42 6.40
N ILE A 60 14.42 -9.86 5.30
CA ILE A 60 13.70 -9.89 4.03
C ILE A 60 13.66 -11.33 3.50
N GLU A 61 12.46 -11.88 3.36
CA GLU A 61 12.20 -13.19 2.77
C GLU A 61 11.77 -13.10 1.31
N GLU A 62 11.05 -12.02 0.95
CA GLU A 62 10.48 -11.80 -0.37
C GLU A 62 10.89 -10.43 -0.93
N LEU A 63 11.29 -10.40 -2.20
CA LEU A 63 11.65 -9.19 -2.92
C LEU A 63 10.78 -9.05 -4.17
N HIS A 64 9.92 -8.04 -4.17
CA HIS A 64 9.05 -7.73 -5.29
C HIS A 64 9.54 -6.50 -6.01
N CYS A 65 9.70 -6.60 -7.33
CA CYS A 65 10.06 -5.46 -8.17
C CYS A 65 9.01 -5.26 -9.25
N ASN A 66 8.54 -4.03 -9.41
CA ASN A 66 7.56 -3.65 -10.41
C ASN A 66 8.01 -2.40 -11.16
N ILE A 67 8.08 -2.47 -12.48
CA ILE A 67 8.45 -1.36 -13.36
C ILE A 67 7.22 -0.92 -14.13
N PHE A 68 6.94 0.37 -14.07
CA PHE A 68 5.86 1.01 -14.80
C PHE A 68 6.42 1.96 -15.83
N GLU A 69 5.71 2.09 -16.95
CA GLU A 69 5.96 3.10 -17.97
C GLU A 69 4.73 3.94 -18.23
N ARG A 70 4.97 5.16 -18.72
CA ARG A 70 3.89 6.07 -19.11
C ARG A 70 3.29 5.59 -20.42
N HIS A 71 1.96 5.55 -20.45
CA HIS A 71 1.20 5.27 -21.65
C HIS A 71 0.05 6.28 -21.76
N ASP A 72 0.23 7.26 -22.64
CA ASP A 72 -0.58 8.47 -22.72
C ASP A 72 -2.01 8.26 -23.25
N GLU A 73 -2.38 7.04 -23.66
CA GLU A 73 -3.80 6.68 -23.86
C GLU A 73 -4.51 6.59 -22.50
N ILE A 74 -4.82 7.76 -21.96
CA ILE A 74 -5.75 7.94 -20.85
C ILE A 74 -7.14 7.91 -21.48
N SER A 75 -7.80 6.75 -21.41
CA SER A 75 -9.23 6.69 -21.69
C SER A 75 -9.96 7.42 -20.55
N THR A 76 -10.26 8.69 -20.79
CA THR A 76 -10.93 9.63 -19.88
C THR A 76 -12.35 9.19 -19.45
N SER A 77 -12.84 8.06 -19.96
CA SER A 77 -14.16 7.51 -19.67
C SER A 77 -14.15 6.18 -18.90
N SER A 78 -12.98 5.63 -18.56
CA SER A 78 -12.93 4.34 -17.86
C SER A 78 -13.13 4.53 -16.34
N SER A 79 -13.99 3.70 -15.76
CA SER A 79 -14.10 3.60 -14.30
C SER A 79 -12.74 3.22 -13.71
N PRO A 80 -12.38 3.74 -12.52
CA PRO A 80 -11.13 3.35 -11.86
C PRO A 80 -11.04 1.82 -11.72
N SER A 81 -9.86 1.26 -12.00
CA SER A 81 -9.61 -0.18 -11.93
C SER A 81 -8.87 -0.54 -10.63
N PRO A 82 -9.26 -1.63 -9.93
CA PRO A 82 -8.49 -2.18 -8.81
C PRO A 82 -7.20 -2.91 -9.24
N THR A 83 -6.86 -2.90 -10.53
CA THR A 83 -5.72 -3.65 -11.07
C THR A 83 -4.81 -2.75 -11.88
N CYS A 84 -3.54 -3.16 -12.03
CA CYS A 84 -2.65 -2.49 -12.96
C CYS A 84 -3.07 -2.79 -14.40
N LEU A 85 -3.17 -1.74 -15.22
CA LEU A 85 -3.18 -1.90 -16.67
C LEU A 85 -1.79 -2.34 -17.13
N VAL A 86 -1.73 -3.30 -18.05
CA VAL A 86 -0.46 -3.78 -18.61
C VAL A 86 -0.07 -2.93 -19.81
N HIS A 87 1.21 -2.59 -19.91
CA HIS A 87 1.75 -1.81 -21.02
C HIS A 87 1.73 -2.67 -22.29
N PRO A 88 1.37 -2.16 -23.48
CA PRO A 88 1.32 -2.97 -24.71
C PRO A 88 2.67 -3.59 -25.08
N ASN A 89 3.78 -2.95 -24.70
CA ASN A 89 5.13 -3.46 -24.94
C ASN A 89 5.66 -4.39 -23.83
N ALA A 90 4.84 -4.72 -22.83
CA ALA A 90 5.24 -5.67 -21.79
C ALA A 90 5.42 -7.08 -22.37
N SER A 91 6.26 -7.90 -21.74
CA SER A 91 6.49 -9.29 -22.17
C SER A 91 5.21 -10.13 -22.11
N GLN A 92 5.18 -11.25 -22.83
CA GLN A 92 4.00 -12.12 -22.85
C GLN A 92 3.66 -12.68 -21.46
N GLU A 93 4.67 -12.89 -20.61
CA GLU A 93 4.51 -13.34 -19.22
C GLU A 93 3.77 -12.30 -18.39
N VAL A 94 4.11 -11.01 -18.56
CA VAL A 94 3.41 -9.90 -17.91
C VAL A 94 1.98 -9.75 -18.44
N GLN A 95 1.79 -9.89 -19.76
CA GLN A 95 0.46 -9.90 -20.38
C GLN A 95 -0.40 -11.06 -19.85
N ASN A 96 0.20 -12.20 -19.52
CA ASN A 96 -0.49 -13.39 -19.02
C ASN A 96 -0.75 -13.38 -17.50
N LEU A 97 -0.31 -12.34 -16.77
CA LEU A 97 -0.61 -12.21 -15.34
C LEU A 97 -2.12 -12.25 -15.09
N THR A 98 -2.54 -13.10 -14.15
CA THR A 98 -3.93 -13.22 -13.73
C THR A 98 -4.41 -11.91 -13.08
N LEU A 99 -5.73 -11.70 -13.03
CA LEU A 99 -6.31 -10.54 -12.36
C LEU A 99 -5.87 -10.43 -10.90
N ALA A 100 -5.82 -11.55 -10.18
CA ALA A 100 -5.36 -11.59 -8.79
C ALA A 100 -3.91 -11.12 -8.64
N LYS A 101 -3.00 -11.56 -9.53
CA LYS A 101 -1.61 -11.08 -9.52
C LYS A 101 -1.52 -9.58 -9.84
N ARG A 102 -2.31 -9.10 -10.81
CA ARG A 102 -2.34 -7.67 -11.17
C ARG A 102 -2.92 -6.80 -10.05
N GLU A 103 -3.88 -7.31 -9.30
CA GLU A 103 -4.44 -6.68 -8.10
C GLU A 103 -3.39 -6.63 -6.97
N LEU A 104 -2.69 -7.73 -6.72
CA LEU A 104 -1.60 -7.77 -5.74
C LEU A 104 -0.51 -6.73 -6.06
N ILE A 105 -0.03 -6.72 -7.31
CA ILE A 105 0.95 -5.74 -7.79
C ILE A 105 0.40 -4.32 -7.64
N PHE A 106 -0.88 -4.09 -7.96
CA PHE A 106 -1.53 -2.80 -7.85
C PHE A 106 -1.48 -2.24 -6.42
N TYR A 107 -1.84 -3.06 -5.44
CA TYR A 107 -1.85 -2.65 -4.04
C TYR A 107 -0.44 -2.49 -3.49
N GLN A 108 0.47 -3.45 -3.69
CA GLN A 108 1.86 -3.38 -3.21
C GLN A 108 2.60 -2.15 -3.73
N THR A 109 2.49 -1.89 -5.03
CA THR A 109 3.11 -0.74 -5.70
C THR A 109 2.64 0.60 -5.12
N ARG A 110 1.37 0.67 -4.73
CA ARG A 110 0.74 1.89 -4.21
C ARG A 110 0.81 1.97 -2.70
N ALA A 111 1.53 1.09 -2.03
CA ALA A 111 1.54 0.98 -0.58
C ALA A 111 2.63 1.83 0.09
N HIS A 112 3.68 2.18 -0.65
CA HIS A 112 4.75 3.07 -0.20
C HIS A 112 4.21 4.33 0.45
N ASP A 113 4.52 4.53 1.74
CA ASP A 113 4.20 5.72 2.51
C ASP A 113 2.68 5.92 2.69
N GLN A 114 1.87 4.86 2.74
CA GLN A 114 0.41 5.04 2.56
C GLN A 114 -0.42 4.91 3.82
N TRP A 115 0.19 4.47 4.91
CA TRP A 115 -0.43 4.50 6.22
C TRP A 115 -0.82 5.93 6.65
N PHE A 116 0.00 6.94 6.34
CA PHE A 116 -0.35 8.34 6.65
C PHE A 116 -1.52 8.85 5.80
N LYS A 117 -1.59 8.47 4.52
CA LYS A 117 -2.70 8.85 3.64
C LYS A 117 -4.00 8.16 4.08
N ALA A 118 -3.91 6.89 4.49
CA ALA A 118 -5.02 6.15 5.05
C ALA A 118 -5.59 6.84 6.29
N ILE A 119 -4.75 7.24 7.24
CA ILE A 119 -5.16 8.03 8.41
C ILE A 119 -5.90 9.32 8.00
N GLY A 120 -5.37 10.04 7.01
CA GLY A 120 -6.01 11.24 6.45
C GLY A 120 -7.40 10.96 5.89
N LEU A 121 -7.55 9.87 5.12
CA LEU A 121 -8.84 9.46 4.55
C LEU A 121 -9.87 9.11 5.61
N TYR A 122 -9.47 8.39 6.67
CA TYR A 122 -10.33 8.12 7.81
C TYR A 122 -10.81 9.40 8.49
N ARG A 123 -9.91 10.37 8.71
CA ARG A 123 -10.26 11.68 9.27
C ARG A 123 -11.28 12.42 8.41
N VAL A 124 -11.08 12.44 7.09
CA VAL A 124 -12.02 13.07 6.14
C VAL A 124 -13.38 12.37 6.17
N PHE A 125 -13.39 11.04 6.11
CA PHE A 125 -14.62 10.24 6.17
C PHE A 125 -15.45 10.57 7.41
N PHE A 126 -14.86 10.47 8.61
CA PHE A 126 -15.57 10.74 9.87
C PHE A 126 -15.98 12.21 10.02
N ARG A 127 -15.23 13.15 9.42
CA ARG A 127 -15.66 14.55 9.36
C ARG A 127 -16.92 14.74 8.52
N ILE A 128 -17.08 13.98 7.43
CA ILE A 128 -18.25 14.06 6.54
C ILE A 128 -19.47 13.37 7.15
N VAL A 129 -19.30 12.15 7.70
CA VAL A 129 -20.45 11.35 8.17
C VAL A 129 -20.94 11.73 9.57
N SER A 130 -20.10 12.38 10.37
CA SER A 130 -20.44 12.78 11.75
C SER A 130 -20.13 14.26 12.01
N PRO A 131 -20.78 15.21 11.30
CA PRO A 131 -20.57 16.63 11.48
C PRO A 131 -21.14 17.07 12.84
N GLY A 132 -20.27 17.12 13.87
CA GLY A 132 -20.59 17.71 15.18
C GLY A 132 -20.54 16.77 16.39
N SER A 133 -20.35 15.46 16.22
CA SER A 133 -20.18 14.55 17.37
C SER A 133 -18.71 14.24 17.64
N GLU A 134 -18.15 14.75 18.73
CA GLU A 134 -16.80 14.42 19.20
C GLU A 134 -16.64 12.94 19.57
N THR A 135 -17.72 12.26 19.95
CA THR A 135 -17.73 10.87 20.45
C THR A 135 -17.56 9.78 19.37
N GLN A 136 -17.66 10.12 18.09
CA GLN A 136 -17.45 9.19 16.96
C GLN A 136 -16.18 9.48 16.16
N ARG A 137 -15.41 10.49 16.57
CA ARG A 137 -14.12 10.76 15.95
C ARG A 137 -13.12 9.71 16.43
N PRO A 138 -12.25 9.17 15.56
CA PRO A 138 -11.05 8.50 16.06
C PRO A 138 -10.39 9.48 17.03
N ASN A 139 -9.98 9.01 18.21
CA ASN A 139 -9.14 9.86 19.03
C ASN A 139 -7.90 10.18 18.18
N ASP A 140 -7.46 11.43 18.17
CA ASP A 140 -6.33 11.88 17.34
C ASP A 140 -4.97 11.22 17.66
N TYR A 141 -4.96 10.23 18.55
CA TYR A 141 -3.81 9.39 18.84
C TYR A 141 -3.57 8.44 17.66
N VAL A 142 -2.84 8.93 16.67
CA VAL A 142 -2.01 8.07 15.84
C VAL A 142 -0.96 7.48 16.76
N ILE A 143 -1.15 6.23 17.16
CA ILE A 143 -0.12 5.51 17.92
C ILE A 143 0.93 5.10 16.90
N LYS A 144 2.09 5.75 16.97
CA LYS A 144 3.26 5.36 16.19
C LYS A 144 3.96 4.19 16.88
N PHE A 145 4.31 3.19 16.11
CA PHE A 145 5.14 2.07 16.55
C PHE A 145 6.11 1.69 15.43
N SER A 146 7.10 0.90 15.78
CA SER A 146 8.09 0.38 14.84
C SER A 146 7.74 -1.06 14.48
N ILE A 147 7.65 -1.35 13.18
CA ILE A 147 7.64 -2.72 12.69
C ILE A 147 9.08 -3.15 12.51
N ASN A 148 9.47 -4.25 13.16
CA ASN A 148 10.82 -4.78 13.02
C ASN A 148 10.84 -5.84 11.92
N GLY A 149 11.81 -5.69 11.01
CA GLY A 149 12.13 -6.68 10.00
C GLY A 149 10.99 -7.00 9.05
N PRO A 150 10.61 -6.08 8.15
CA PRO A 150 9.61 -6.38 7.12
C PRO A 150 10.10 -7.54 6.25
N PHE A 151 9.28 -8.59 6.15
CA PHE A 151 9.59 -9.79 5.36
C PHE A 151 9.46 -9.56 3.86
N LEU A 152 8.70 -8.54 3.45
CA LEU A 152 8.50 -8.16 2.05
C LEU A 152 9.16 -6.82 1.76
N HIS A 153 10.09 -6.85 0.83
CA HIS A 153 10.69 -5.66 0.25
C HIS A 153 10.09 -5.40 -1.14
N VAL A 154 9.43 -4.26 -1.33
CA VAL A 154 8.84 -3.87 -2.62
C VAL A 154 9.61 -2.69 -3.20
N VAL A 155 10.14 -2.86 -4.41
CA VAL A 155 10.78 -1.81 -5.20
C VAL A 155 9.88 -1.48 -6.39
N THR A 156 9.42 -0.24 -6.49
CA THR A 156 8.64 0.23 -7.63
C THR A 156 9.39 1.31 -8.38
N SER A 157 9.52 1.16 -9.70
CA SER A 157 10.03 2.19 -10.60
C SER A 157 8.90 2.80 -11.43
N THR A 158 8.86 4.13 -11.49
CA THR A 158 7.96 4.90 -12.35
C THR A 158 8.77 5.99 -13.09
N PRO A 159 8.39 6.44 -14.28
CA PRO A 159 9.06 7.55 -14.94
C PRO A 159 8.83 8.87 -14.17
N LYS A 160 9.84 9.74 -14.07
CA LYS A 160 9.65 11.07 -13.47
C LYS A 160 8.71 11.92 -14.32
N ALA A 161 7.86 12.71 -13.66
CA ALA A 161 6.89 13.56 -14.34
C ALA A 161 7.53 14.64 -15.24
N THR A 162 8.75 15.09 -14.91
CA THR A 162 9.47 16.20 -15.55
C THR A 162 10.88 15.82 -16.04
N GLY A 163 11.22 14.53 -16.05
CA GLY A 163 12.56 14.05 -16.42
C GLY A 163 12.70 13.81 -17.92
N GLY A 164 13.95 13.87 -18.43
CA GLY A 164 14.30 13.35 -19.74
C GLY A 164 14.18 11.81 -19.80
N ALA A 165 14.28 11.24 -21.00
CA ALA A 165 14.24 9.79 -21.18
C ALA A 165 15.30 9.10 -20.29
N GLY A 166 14.86 8.19 -19.42
CA GLY A 166 15.72 7.42 -18.50
C GLY A 166 15.69 7.86 -17.04
N ASP A 167 15.00 8.95 -16.68
CA ASP A 167 14.94 9.44 -15.31
C ASP A 167 13.72 8.86 -14.55
N SER A 168 13.96 8.01 -13.54
CA SER A 168 12.92 7.27 -12.81
C SER A 168 12.77 7.72 -11.36
N HIS A 169 11.55 7.66 -10.84
CA HIS A 169 11.22 7.77 -9.42
C HIS A 169 11.08 6.37 -8.85
N ILE A 170 11.97 6.05 -7.91
CA ILE A 170 11.99 4.77 -7.21
C ILE A 170 11.32 4.93 -5.84
N MET A 171 10.38 4.03 -5.55
CA MET A 171 9.67 3.93 -4.28
C MET A 171 9.99 2.57 -3.67
N THR A 172 10.35 2.55 -2.39
CA THR A 172 10.72 1.32 -1.67
C THR A 172 9.97 1.13 -0.37
N THR A 173 9.27 0.01 -0.23
CA THR A 173 8.64 -0.41 1.03
C THR A 173 9.41 -1.59 1.61
N GLY A 174 9.54 -1.68 2.93
CA GLY A 174 10.19 -2.80 3.59
C GLY A 174 11.70 -2.85 3.37
N SER A 175 12.37 -1.69 3.33
CA SER A 175 13.81 -1.58 3.06
C SER A 175 14.67 -1.39 4.31
N LYS A 176 14.05 -1.27 5.50
CA LYS A 176 14.74 -0.97 6.76
C LYS A 176 14.46 -2.03 7.82
N ASP A 177 15.41 -2.22 8.74
CA ASP A 177 15.26 -3.14 9.88
C ASP A 177 14.11 -2.73 10.79
N SER A 178 13.76 -1.45 10.77
CA SER A 178 12.65 -0.88 11.52
C SER A 178 11.98 0.21 10.70
N GLU A 179 10.67 0.09 10.48
CA GLU A 179 9.85 1.08 9.75
C GLU A 179 8.80 1.68 10.70
N GLU A 180 8.68 3.02 10.69
CA GLU A 180 7.63 3.71 11.45
C GLU A 180 6.27 3.40 10.85
N HIS A 181 5.33 3.05 11.72
CA HIS A 181 3.98 2.72 11.33
C HIS A 181 2.95 3.31 12.29
N GLY A 182 1.72 3.52 11.82
CA GLY A 182 0.64 4.12 12.61
C GLY A 182 -0.58 3.23 12.69
N VAL A 183 -1.24 3.20 13.85
CA VAL A 183 -2.59 2.65 13.96
C VAL A 183 -3.62 3.74 14.28
N LEU A 184 -4.88 3.48 13.95
CA LEU A 184 -6.02 4.30 14.38
C LEU A 184 -6.73 3.65 15.55
N ALA A 185 -6.90 4.40 16.64
CA ALA A 185 -7.62 3.94 17.82
C ALA A 185 -9.02 4.57 17.91
N PHE A 186 -10.04 3.73 18.05
CA PHE A 186 -11.43 4.11 18.24
C PHE A 186 -11.88 3.74 19.66
N PRO A 187 -12.62 4.60 20.36
CA PRO A 187 -13.18 4.25 21.66
C PRO A 187 -14.18 3.09 21.51
N CYS A 188 -14.17 2.15 22.45
CA CYS A 188 -15.19 1.09 22.49
C CYS A 188 -16.52 1.65 23.01
N PRO A 189 -17.63 1.60 22.23
CA PRO A 189 -18.93 2.10 22.68
C PRO A 189 -19.37 1.38 23.96
N GLY A 190 -19.84 2.13 24.95
CA GLY A 190 -20.39 1.59 26.20
C GLY A 190 -19.38 1.08 27.23
N ARG A 191 -18.07 1.21 26.98
CA ARG A 191 -17.02 0.89 27.97
C ARG A 191 -16.39 2.18 28.52
N LYS A 192 -16.16 2.22 29.85
CA LYS A 192 -15.58 3.39 30.56
C LYS A 192 -14.06 3.33 30.65
N ASP A 193 -13.50 2.16 30.40
CA ASP A 193 -12.10 1.81 30.40
C ASP A 193 -11.42 2.23 29.07
N LYS A 194 -10.09 2.44 29.11
CA LYS A 194 -9.23 2.83 27.96
C LYS A 194 -9.20 1.79 26.83
N GLN A 195 -10.15 0.87 26.76
CA GLN A 195 -10.24 -0.12 25.69
C GLN A 195 -10.58 0.57 24.37
N GLN A 196 -9.72 0.31 23.39
CA GLN A 196 -9.80 0.90 22.07
C GLN A 196 -9.89 -0.21 21.02
N PHE A 197 -10.70 -0.01 20.00
CA PHE A 197 -10.58 -0.76 18.75
C PHE A 197 -9.43 -0.15 17.96
N VAL A 198 -8.44 -0.98 17.65
CA VAL A 198 -7.28 -0.56 16.88
C VAL A 198 -7.46 -1.02 15.45
N VAL A 199 -7.31 -0.10 14.52
CA VAL A 199 -7.25 -0.39 13.09
C VAL A 199 -5.80 -0.29 12.69
N ASP A 200 -5.21 -1.45 12.45
CA ASP A 200 -3.85 -1.54 11.96
C ASP A 200 -3.78 -1.03 10.51
N MET A 201 -2.87 -0.09 10.26
CA MET A 201 -2.63 0.43 8.91
C MET A 201 -1.54 -0.37 8.19
N THR A 202 -0.90 -1.39 8.80
CA THR A 202 0.25 -2.12 8.20
C THR A 202 -0.16 -2.81 6.91
N ARG A 203 -1.36 -3.38 6.89
CA ARG A 203 -2.03 -3.89 5.69
C ARG A 203 -2.18 -2.88 4.55
N MET A 204 -2.18 -1.57 4.84
CA MET A 204 -2.22 -0.53 3.80
C MET A 204 -0.85 -0.30 3.15
N GLU A 205 0.22 -0.78 3.79
CA GLU A 205 1.62 -0.60 3.41
C GLU A 205 2.28 -1.90 2.91
N TYR A 206 1.96 -3.06 3.47
CA TYR A 206 2.62 -4.32 3.10
C TYR A 206 1.70 -5.35 2.43
N GLY A 207 0.50 -4.96 2.01
CA GLY A 207 -0.41 -5.85 1.29
C GLY A 207 -0.66 -7.16 2.06
N ASP A 208 -0.46 -8.30 1.39
CA ASP A 208 -0.75 -9.64 1.93
C ASP A 208 0.10 -10.01 3.15
N VAL A 209 1.39 -9.65 3.17
CA VAL A 209 2.26 -9.94 4.31
C VAL A 209 1.93 -9.07 5.52
N GLY A 210 1.32 -7.89 5.29
CA GLY A 210 0.79 -7.02 6.34
C GLY A 210 -0.55 -7.48 6.92
N ARG A 211 -1.11 -8.62 6.45
CA ARG A 211 -2.41 -9.15 6.93
C ARG A 211 -2.31 -9.96 8.22
N GLY A 212 -1.10 -10.30 8.69
CA GLY A 212 -0.88 -11.05 9.94
C GLY A 212 -1.26 -12.53 9.86
N THR A 213 -1.19 -13.21 11.01
CA THR A 213 -1.12 -14.69 11.19
C THR A 213 -2.32 -15.49 10.67
N TYR A 214 -3.44 -14.84 10.36
CA TYR A 214 -4.64 -15.51 9.87
C TYR A 214 -4.91 -15.25 8.38
N GLY A 215 -4.10 -14.43 7.71
CA GLY A 215 -4.39 -13.97 6.34
C GLY A 215 -5.72 -13.21 6.20
N GLU A 216 -6.41 -13.00 7.33
CA GLU A 216 -7.66 -12.28 7.46
C GLU A 216 -7.38 -10.79 7.66
N ASN A 217 -8.34 -9.96 7.27
CA ASN A 217 -8.16 -8.50 7.25
C ASN A 217 -8.12 -7.84 8.66
N TYR A 218 -7.89 -8.55 9.77
CA TYR A 218 -8.05 -7.99 11.13
C TYR A 218 -7.16 -8.65 12.19
N PHE A 219 -6.83 -7.84 13.21
CA PHE A 219 -6.66 -8.29 14.58
C PHE A 219 -7.80 -7.79 15.46
N TRP A 220 -8.25 -8.64 16.38
CA TRP A 220 -8.94 -8.25 17.61
C TRP A 220 -7.89 -8.32 18.72
N GLU A 221 -7.26 -7.21 19.07
CA GLU A 221 -6.31 -7.20 20.19
C GLU A 221 -6.81 -6.32 21.33
N HIS A 222 -7.00 -6.96 22.50
CA HIS A 222 -7.12 -6.27 23.77
C HIS A 222 -5.76 -5.68 24.15
N TRP A 223 -5.46 -4.46 23.73
CA TRP A 223 -4.34 -3.73 24.29
C TRP A 223 -4.75 -3.17 25.66
N LYS A 224 -4.23 -3.76 26.74
CA LYS A 224 -4.09 -3.02 28.01
C LYS A 224 -2.85 -2.14 27.85
N VAL A 225 -3.05 -0.85 27.62
CA VAL A 225 -2.00 0.14 27.83
C VAL A 225 -1.74 0.20 29.33
N THR A 226 -0.70 -0.49 29.81
CA THR A 226 -0.13 -0.28 31.15
C THR A 226 0.59 1.05 31.21
#